data_AF-A0A3B5MJ46-F1
#
_entry.id   AF-A0A3B5MJ46-F1
#
_cell.length_a   1.000
_cell.length_b   1.000
_cell.length_c   1.000
_cell.angle_alpha   90.00
_cell.angle_beta   90.00
_cell.angle_gamma   90.00
#
_symmetry.space_group_name_H-M   'P 1'
#
loop_
_entity.id
_entity.type
_entity.pdbx_description
1 polymer ?
#
loop_
_entity_poly.entity_id
_entity_poly.type
_entity_poly.pdbx_seq_one_letter_code
_entity_poly.pdbx_strand_id
1 'polypeptide(L)'
;MAEGGAADLDTQRGEIAALLKTQLRKGDTRYLADSRWFKQWKKYVGFDSWDKYQMGDQNVYPGPVDNSGLLKGDVLAIKEHLIDELDYILVPTEGWNKLVGWYGLTEGQEPIARK
;
A
#
# COMPACT_ATOMS: atom_id res chain seq x y z
N MET A 1 2.07 -12.35 24.54
CA MET A 1 2.89 -13.12 23.58
C MET A 1 2.61 -12.50 22.22
N ALA A 2 3.54 -11.71 21.70
CA ALA A 2 3.33 -10.95 20.46
C ALA A 2 3.80 -11.78 19.28
N GLU A 3 2.97 -12.71 18.82
CA GLU A 3 3.11 -13.28 17.48
C GLU A 3 2.40 -12.35 16.50
N GLY A 4 2.99 -11.18 16.29
CA GLY A 4 2.49 -10.15 15.37
C GLY A 4 2.81 -10.49 13.93
N GLY A 5 2.28 -11.61 13.42
CA GLY A 5 2.28 -11.89 11.99
C GLY A 5 1.31 -10.96 11.26
N ALA A 6 1.56 -10.71 9.98
CA ALA A 6 0.58 -10.06 9.11
C ALA A 6 -0.76 -10.80 9.18
N ALA A 7 -1.88 -10.07 9.08
CA ALA A 7 -3.21 -10.69 9.00
C ALA A 7 -3.27 -11.68 7.82
N ASP A 8 -4.20 -12.65 7.85
CA ASP A 8 -4.39 -13.55 6.71
C ASP A 8 -4.79 -12.77 5.44
N LEU A 9 -4.48 -13.33 4.28
CA LEU A 9 -4.61 -12.62 2.99
C LEU A 9 -6.06 -12.20 2.68
N ASP A 10 -7.06 -12.96 3.13
CA ASP A 10 -8.46 -12.61 2.93
C ASP A 10 -8.86 -11.42 3.79
N THR A 11 -8.44 -11.41 5.05
CA THR A 11 -8.58 -10.26 5.96
C THR A 11 -7.90 -9.03 5.40
N GLN A 12 -6.65 -9.14 4.94
CA GLN A 12 -5.93 -8.01 4.34
C GLN A 12 -6.68 -7.43 3.15
N ARG A 13 -7.12 -8.28 2.22
CA ARG A 13 -7.89 -7.89 1.05
C ARG A 13 -9.19 -7.19 1.45
N GLY A 14 -9.96 -7.80 2.36
CA GLY A 14 -11.27 -7.30 2.79
C GLY A 14 -11.18 -5.95 3.49
N GLU A 15 -10.26 -5.80 4.44
CA GLU A 15 -10.08 -4.55 5.19
C GLU A 15 -9.61 -3.41 4.29
N ILE A 16 -8.59 -3.63 3.45
CA ILE A 16 -8.10 -2.59 2.54
C ILE A 16 -9.15 -2.24 1.49
N ALA A 17 -9.89 -3.22 0.96
CA ALA A 17 -10.98 -2.95 0.01
C ALA A 17 -12.09 -2.10 0.63
N ALA A 18 -12.46 -2.35 1.89
CA ALA A 18 -13.43 -1.53 2.60
C ALA A 18 -12.91 -0.10 2.83
N LEU A 19 -11.65 0.03 3.24
CA LEU A 19 -11.02 1.32 3.50
C LEU A 19 -10.91 2.17 2.24
N LEU A 20 -10.51 1.59 1.10
CA LEU A 20 -10.43 2.31 -0.18
C LEU A 20 -11.78 2.83 -0.68
N LYS A 21 -12.90 2.20 -0.31
CA LYS A 21 -14.26 2.67 -0.62
C LYS A 21 -14.73 3.82 0.28
N THR A 22 -13.98 4.16 1.32
CA THR A 22 -14.35 5.23 2.26
C THR A 22 -14.33 6.58 1.55
N GLN A 23 -15.43 7.34 1.69
CA GLN A 23 -15.53 8.66 1.09
C GLN A 23 -14.49 9.63 1.67
N LEU A 24 -13.88 10.42 0.79
CA LEU A 24 -13.01 11.54 1.13
C LEU A 24 -13.81 12.60 1.90
N ARG A 25 -13.39 12.95 3.12
CA ARG A 25 -13.88 14.13 3.83
C ARG A 25 -12.82 15.22 3.85
N LYS A 26 -13.27 16.47 3.86
CA LYS A 26 -12.39 17.63 3.95
C LYS A 26 -11.60 17.56 5.25
N GLY A 27 -10.26 17.51 5.15
CA GLY A 27 -9.35 17.41 6.30
C GLY A 27 -8.84 16.01 6.60
N ASP A 28 -9.32 14.98 5.89
CA ASP A 28 -8.80 13.62 6.03
C ASP A 28 -7.36 13.54 5.54
N THR A 29 -6.49 12.89 6.33
CA THR A 29 -5.12 12.60 5.89
C THR A 29 -5.10 11.28 5.12
N ARG A 30 -4.52 11.31 3.92
CA ARG A 30 -4.25 10.14 3.08
C ARG A 30 -2.76 10.00 2.83
N TYR A 31 -2.35 8.79 2.52
CA TYR A 31 -0.96 8.45 2.23
C TYR A 31 -0.83 7.96 0.80
N LEU A 32 0.26 8.34 0.15
CA LEU A 32 0.61 7.80 -1.15
C LEU A 32 1.29 6.44 -0.97
N ALA A 33 0.81 5.45 -1.72
CA ALA A 33 1.51 4.20 -1.97
C ALA A 33 1.85 4.09 -3.46
N ASP A 34 3.08 3.72 -3.79
CA ASP A 34 3.51 3.49 -5.17
C ASP A 34 2.60 2.44 -5.86
N SER A 35 2.17 2.74 -7.08
CA SER A 35 1.21 1.89 -7.78
C SER A 35 1.80 0.54 -8.15
N ARG A 36 3.13 0.42 -8.33
CA ARG A 36 3.81 -0.85 -8.63
C ARG A 36 3.79 -1.74 -7.39
N TRP A 37 4.18 -1.20 -6.24
CA TRP A 37 4.10 -1.94 -4.97
C TRP A 37 2.65 -2.37 -4.71
N PHE A 38 1.68 -1.47 -4.87
CA PHE A 38 0.28 -1.78 -4.62
C PHE A 38 -0.28 -2.82 -5.61
N LYS A 39 0.06 -2.75 -6.90
CA LYS A 39 -0.30 -3.78 -7.90
C LYS A 39 0.28 -5.15 -7.54
N GLN A 40 1.50 -5.18 -7.01
CA GLN A 40 2.15 -6.41 -6.57
C GLN A 40 1.42 -7.00 -5.35
N TRP A 41 1.08 -6.16 -4.37
CA TRP A 41 0.26 -6.56 -3.22
C TRP A 41 -1.10 -7.10 -3.65
N LYS A 42 -1.78 -6.44 -4.61
CA LYS A 42 -3.06 -6.91 -5.15
C LYS A 42 -3.00 -8.31 -5.75
N LYS A 43 -1.89 -8.68 -6.42
CA LYS A 43 -1.67 -10.06 -6.89
C LYS A 43 -1.50 -11.02 -5.72
N TYR A 44 -0.66 -10.65 -4.76
CA TYR A 44 -0.36 -11.47 -3.59
C TYR A 44 -1.60 -11.80 -2.75
N VAL A 45 -2.50 -10.83 -2.53
CA VAL A 45 -3.73 -11.05 -1.76
C VAL A 45 -4.93 -11.48 -2.62
N GLY A 46 -4.80 -11.54 -3.95
CA GLY A 46 -5.90 -11.83 -4.85
C GLY A 46 -7.01 -10.76 -4.82
N PHE A 47 -6.62 -9.48 -4.85
CA PHE A 47 -7.52 -8.33 -4.70
C PHE A 47 -8.51 -8.19 -5.86
N ASP A 48 -8.01 -8.12 -7.10
CA ASP A 48 -8.85 -7.96 -8.31
C ASP A 48 -9.21 -9.31 -8.95
N SER A 49 -8.53 -10.39 -8.55
CA SER A 49 -8.52 -11.64 -9.32
C SER A 49 -9.59 -12.62 -8.85
N TRP A 50 -10.33 -13.17 -9.82
CA TRP A 50 -11.08 -14.42 -9.62
C TRP A 50 -10.15 -15.63 -9.59
N ASP A 51 -8.97 -15.51 -10.22
CA ASP A 51 -7.96 -16.54 -10.32
C ASP A 51 -6.93 -16.35 -9.19
N LYS A 52 -7.08 -17.17 -8.14
CA LYS A 52 -6.25 -17.15 -6.92
C LYS A 52 -4.94 -17.93 -7.05
N TYR A 53 -4.52 -18.31 -8.25
CA TYR A 53 -3.32 -19.15 -8.43
C TYR A 53 -2.05 -18.55 -7.84
N GLN A 54 -1.91 -17.21 -7.91
CA GLN A 54 -0.76 -16.50 -7.37
C GLN A 54 -0.99 -15.98 -5.94
N MET A 55 -2.16 -16.22 -5.36
CA MET A 55 -2.48 -15.75 -4.01
C MET A 55 -1.57 -16.45 -3.00
N GLY A 56 -0.83 -15.66 -2.21
CA GLY A 56 0.14 -16.17 -1.23
C GLY A 56 1.46 -16.67 -1.82
N ASP A 57 1.63 -16.65 -3.14
CA ASP A 57 2.87 -17.06 -3.79
C ASP A 57 4.00 -16.09 -3.45
N GLN A 58 5.14 -16.63 -3.00
CA GLN A 58 6.32 -15.84 -2.62
C GLN A 58 6.93 -15.10 -3.80
N ASN A 59 6.76 -15.59 -5.03
CA ASN A 59 7.21 -14.90 -6.25
C ASN A 59 6.47 -13.57 -6.47
N VAL A 60 5.29 -13.40 -5.87
CA VAL A 60 4.52 -12.18 -5.94
C VAL A 60 4.43 -11.43 -4.61
N TYR A 61 5.15 -11.87 -3.58
CA TYR A 61 5.23 -11.17 -2.30
C TYR A 61 5.74 -9.74 -2.52
N PRO A 62 5.02 -8.70 -2.07
CA PRO A 62 5.34 -7.32 -2.42
C PRO A 62 6.57 -6.77 -1.67
N GLY A 63 6.99 -7.41 -0.57
CA GLY A 63 8.01 -6.86 0.31
C GLY A 63 7.52 -5.62 1.09
N PRO A 64 8.43 -4.91 1.77
CA PRO A 64 8.13 -3.65 2.44
C PRO A 64 7.50 -2.64 1.50
N VAL A 65 6.61 -1.80 2.03
CA VAL A 65 6.01 -0.70 1.27
C VAL A 65 7.13 0.16 0.69
N ASP A 66 7.22 0.22 -0.64
CA ASP A 66 8.28 0.92 -1.33
C ASP A 66 7.75 2.08 -2.17
N ASN A 67 8.05 3.31 -1.74
CA ASN A 67 7.71 4.55 -2.42
C ASN A 67 8.89 5.15 -3.20
N SER A 68 9.97 4.40 -3.41
CA SER A 68 11.16 4.88 -4.14
C SER A 68 10.82 5.39 -5.55
N GLY A 69 9.83 4.77 -6.19
CA GLY A 69 9.29 5.19 -7.48
C GLY A 69 8.68 6.60 -7.49
N LEU A 70 8.24 7.10 -6.34
CA LEU A 70 7.62 8.42 -6.16
C LEU A 70 8.61 9.49 -5.68
N LEU A 71 9.77 9.10 -5.14
CA LEU A 71 10.73 10.00 -4.49
C LEU A 71 11.83 10.49 -5.45
N LYS A 72 12.32 11.70 -5.23
CA LYS A 72 13.48 12.24 -5.93
C LYS A 72 14.75 11.80 -5.21
N GLY A 73 15.35 10.68 -5.63
CA GLY A 73 16.76 10.27 -5.45
C GLY A 73 17.36 10.25 -4.03
N ASP A 74 17.39 11.39 -3.35
CA ASP A 74 18.12 11.65 -2.10
C ASP A 74 17.29 12.45 -1.07
N VAL A 75 16.05 12.84 -1.40
CA VAL A 75 15.21 13.66 -0.52
C VAL A 75 13.79 13.13 -0.50
N LEU A 76 13.13 13.24 0.66
CA LEU A 76 11.69 13.12 0.94
C LEU A 76 10.77 13.95 0.01
N ALA A 77 11.34 14.59 -1.00
CA ALA A 77 10.65 15.30 -2.05
C ALA A 77 10.06 14.30 -3.05
N ILE A 78 8.76 14.44 -3.31
CA ILE A 78 8.09 13.67 -4.35
C ILE A 78 8.47 14.18 -5.74
N LYS A 79 8.44 13.29 -6.73
CA LYS A 79 8.55 13.65 -8.15
C LYS A 79 7.38 14.56 -8.56
N GLU A 80 7.63 15.37 -9.57
CA GLU A 80 6.61 16.23 -10.17
C GLU A 80 5.78 15.44 -11.19
N HIS A 81 4.59 15.93 -11.51
CA HIS A 81 3.69 15.35 -12.51
C HIS A 81 3.24 13.90 -12.23
N LEU A 82 3.24 13.47 -10.96
CA LEU A 82 2.67 12.18 -10.56
C LEU A 82 1.14 12.19 -10.73
N ILE A 83 0.61 11.11 -11.30
CA ILE A 83 -0.80 10.96 -11.62
C ILE A 83 -1.43 9.92 -10.68
N ASP A 84 -2.57 10.27 -10.09
CA ASP A 84 -3.37 9.35 -9.25
C ASP A 84 -3.80 8.12 -10.06
N GLU A 85 -3.86 6.96 -9.41
CA GLU A 85 -4.12 5.63 -9.96
C GLU A 85 -3.09 5.10 -10.99
N LEU A 86 -2.26 5.96 -11.58
CA LEU A 86 -1.21 5.59 -12.53
C LEU A 86 0.13 5.40 -11.82
N ASP A 87 0.60 6.41 -11.10
CA ASP A 87 1.89 6.40 -10.40
C ASP A 87 1.75 6.01 -8.93
N TYR A 88 0.67 6.49 -8.28
CA TYR A 88 0.38 6.20 -6.88
C TYR A 88 -1.10 5.92 -6.66
N ILE A 89 -1.44 5.41 -5.49
CA ILE A 89 -2.81 5.31 -5.00
C ILE A 89 -2.92 5.99 -3.64
N LEU A 90 -4.07 6.60 -3.36
CA LEU A 90 -4.35 7.25 -2.08
C LEU A 90 -4.98 6.27 -1.09
N VAL A 91 -4.25 5.95 -0.02
CA VAL A 91 -4.72 5.11 1.07
C VAL A 91 -5.17 5.96 2.25
N PRO A 92 -6.34 5.72 2.85
CA PRO A 92 -6.71 6.31 4.13
C PRO A 92 -5.69 5.98 5.23
N THR A 93 -5.62 6.81 6.27
CA THR A 93 -4.69 6.63 7.39
C THR A 93 -4.72 5.21 7.97
N GLU A 94 -5.91 4.65 8.21
CA GLU A 94 -6.04 3.29 8.74
C GLU A 94 -5.50 2.22 7.79
N GLY A 95 -5.72 2.38 6.48
CA GLY A 95 -5.23 1.43 5.48
C GLY A 95 -3.70 1.48 5.37
N TRP A 96 -3.13 2.69 5.42
CA TRP A 96 -1.69 2.87 5.42
C TRP A 96 -1.03 2.21 6.63
N ASN A 97 -1.57 2.44 7.83
CA ASN A 97 -1.06 1.85 9.06
C ASN A 97 -1.11 0.32 9.03
N LYS A 98 -2.16 -0.26 8.42
CA LYS A 98 -2.27 -1.71 8.23
C LYS A 98 -1.22 -2.24 7.25
N LEU A 99 -1.06 -1.62 6.09
CA LEU A 99 -0.06 -2.04 5.08
C LEU A 99 1.36 -1.98 5.66
N VAL A 100 1.73 -0.88 6.32
CA VAL A 100 3.04 -0.76 6.99
C VAL A 100 3.16 -1.73 8.17
N GLY A 101 2.08 -1.97 8.93
CA GLY A 101 2.08 -2.95 10.01
C GLY A 101 2.28 -4.40 9.54
N TRP A 102 1.79 -4.74 8.34
CA TRP A 102 1.90 -6.09 7.77
C TRP A 102 3.19 -6.33 6.99
N TYR A 103 3.68 -5.32 6.29
CA TYR A 103 4.80 -5.47 5.34
C TYR A 103 6.05 -4.69 5.75
N GLY A 104 5.92 -3.74 6.68
CA GLY A 104 6.96 -2.74 6.94
C GLY A 104 6.96 -1.62 5.89
N LEU A 105 7.86 -0.67 6.09
CA LEU A 105 8.19 0.40 5.14
C LEU A 105 9.66 0.22 4.75
N THR A 106 10.01 0.44 3.49
CA THR A 106 11.41 0.37 3.04
C THR A 106 12.30 1.24 3.93
N GLU A 107 13.44 0.67 4.36
CA GLU A 107 14.37 1.36 5.25
C GLU A 107 14.81 2.71 4.67
N GLY A 108 14.82 3.75 5.52
CA GLY A 108 15.17 5.12 5.13
C GLY A 108 14.05 5.91 4.45
N GLN A 109 12.87 5.32 4.19
CA GLN A 109 11.70 6.06 3.70
C GLN A 109 10.79 6.53 4.83
N GLU A 110 10.06 7.62 4.60
CA GLU A 110 9.01 8.12 5.49
C GLU A 110 7.64 8.10 4.79
N PRO A 111 6.53 7.97 5.55
CA PRO A 111 5.18 8.06 5.01
C PRO A 111 4.91 9.38 4.26
N ILE A 112 4.35 9.29 3.05
CA ILE A 112 4.04 10.46 2.22
C ILE A 112 2.58 10.88 2.46
N ALA A 113 2.35 11.71 3.48
CA ALA A 113 1.01 12.18 3.87
C ALA A 113 0.51 13.39 3.05
N ARG A 114 -0.79 13.42 2.73
CA ARG A 114 -1.51 14.52 2.06
C ARG A 114 -2.87 14.76 2.72
N LYS A 115 -3.36 16.00 2.66
CA LYS A 115 -4.66 16.47 3.20
C LYS A 115 -5.48 17.14 2.12
#